data_AF-A0AAW1BBR8-F1
#
_entry.id   AF-A0AAW1BBR8-F1
#
_cell.length_a   1.000
_cell.length_b   1.000
_cell.length_c   1.000
_cell.angle_alpha   90.00
_cell.angle_beta   90.00
_cell.angle_gamma   90.00
#
_symmetry.space_group_name_H-M   'P 1'
#
loop_
_entity.id
_entity.type
_entity.pdbx_description
1 polymer ?
#
loop_
_entity_poly.entity_id
_entity_poly.type
_entity_poly.pdbx_seq_one_letter_code
_entity_poly.pdbx_strand_id
1 'polypeptide(L)'
;MCRSLRYCVSHCLYAAMTSLEEANREVNMHSSVRYLGYLARMNLLAAICMGLYVRWEKTADALILIIFILGLFVLGIASILYYYFSMEAASLSLSNLWFGFLLGLLCFLDNNSFKNDVKEEATKYLLLSSIIIRILYALVQRICGCVHQRPILLTTVEVLELVGFAIASTTMLVEKSMSIILLIVALAMLIIDLRMKSFLAIPNLVIFGVLASLLFFPSLHIPTNPFPLGYFFSCLIADPLLDVYFSGLSVTERWKPYLYRGRICRRFSVIFVGLIELIFFILSALKLGDLDLWYFVIPGFSIFGIFWIICHIIFLITLWGFHTKLNDCHKIYYTHRAENNSLDRVMASKGMRHFCLISEQLVFFSLLATAVLGTVCWQKSNGIFMSVFLIVLSLESMAHGLFHELGSCLGGTCVGYAVVIPTNFCSPDGQPTLLPPEHVQELNLRSTGMLNAIQRFFVYHMIETYGCDYSTSGLSFDTLHSKLKSFLELRTSDGPRHDTYILYYSGHSHSSGEWALAGKY
;
A
#
# COMPACT_ATOMS: atom_id res chain seq x y z
N MET A 1 5.25 8.43 19.71
CA MET A 1 6.28 7.40 20.00
C MET A 1 6.92 6.81 18.73
N CYS A 2 6.19 6.41 17.69
CA CYS A 2 6.78 5.77 16.49
C CYS A 2 7.76 6.65 15.67
N ARG A 3 7.66 7.99 15.72
CA ARG A 3 8.63 8.90 15.07
C ARG A 3 10.01 8.89 15.73
N SER A 4 10.07 8.74 17.06
CA SER A 4 11.33 8.72 17.82
C SER A 4 12.10 7.41 17.63
N LEU A 5 11.37 6.28 17.54
CA LEU A 5 11.95 4.97 17.22
C LEU A 5 12.49 4.94 15.79
N ARG A 6 11.76 5.49 14.80
CA ARG A 6 12.27 5.66 13.43
C ARG A 6 13.57 6.48 13.40
N TYR A 7 13.61 7.58 14.15
CA TYR A 7 14.79 8.46 14.18
C TYR A 7 16.00 7.80 14.86
N CYS A 8 15.79 7.08 15.96
CA CYS A 8 16.87 6.39 16.67
C CYS A 8 17.43 5.22 15.86
N VAL A 9 16.53 4.42 15.24
CA VAL A 9 16.93 3.28 14.40
C VAL A 9 17.60 3.78 13.11
N SER A 10 17.11 4.85 12.48
CA SER A 10 17.77 5.45 11.30
C SER A 10 19.16 5.99 11.63
N HIS A 11 19.34 6.62 12.80
CA HIS A 11 20.63 7.19 13.20
C HIS A 11 21.63 6.11 13.62
N CYS A 12 21.19 5.03 14.26
CA CYS A 12 22.03 3.87 14.56
C CYS A 12 22.42 3.11 13.29
N LEU A 13 21.49 2.97 12.34
CA LEU A 13 21.78 2.36 11.03
C LEU A 13 22.74 3.23 10.21
N TYR A 14 22.61 4.55 10.25
CA TYR A 14 23.52 5.47 9.56
C TYR A 14 24.93 5.46 10.19
N ALA A 15 25.02 5.40 11.52
CA ALA A 15 26.29 5.26 12.23
C ALA A 15 26.95 3.89 11.94
N ALA A 16 26.17 2.81 11.88
CA ALA A 16 26.67 1.50 11.48
C ALA A 16 27.12 1.48 10.01
N MET A 17 26.36 2.13 9.11
CA MET A 17 26.67 2.23 7.68
C MET A 17 27.98 3.00 7.43
N THR A 18 28.17 4.14 8.09
CA THR A 18 29.41 4.94 8.01
C THR A 18 30.61 4.17 8.57
N SER A 19 30.44 3.47 9.70
CA SER A 19 31.51 2.62 10.25
C SER A 19 31.87 1.43 9.36
N LEU A 20 30.90 0.87 8.63
CA LEU A 20 31.09 -0.27 7.73
C LEU A 20 31.71 0.17 6.39
N GLU A 21 31.36 1.37 5.92
CA GLU A 21 31.93 1.99 4.71
C GLU A 21 33.39 2.41 4.91
N GLU A 22 33.73 2.90 6.11
CA GLU A 22 35.10 3.20 6.51
C GLU A 22 35.96 1.94 6.70
N ALA A 23 35.38 0.84 7.22
CA ALA A 23 36.10 -0.39 7.49
C ALA A 23 36.46 -1.24 6.24
N ASN A 24 35.82 -1.00 5.08
CA ASN A 24 35.84 -1.97 3.97
C ASN A 24 36.26 -1.40 2.60
N ARG A 25 37.03 -0.31 2.57
CA ARG A 25 37.60 0.28 1.34
C ARG A 25 38.42 -0.69 0.47
N GLU A 26 38.79 -1.88 0.97
CA GLU A 26 39.67 -2.84 0.29
C GLU A 26 38.94 -4.07 -0.32
N VAL A 27 37.66 -4.30 -0.04
CA VAL A 27 36.88 -5.42 -0.64
C VAL A 27 35.57 -4.89 -1.20
N ASN A 28 35.30 -5.15 -2.49
CA ASN A 28 34.08 -4.70 -3.17
C ASN A 28 32.84 -5.26 -2.45
N MET A 29 32.21 -4.47 -1.57
CA MET A 29 31.03 -4.83 -0.76
C MET A 29 29.94 -5.51 -1.60
N HIS A 30 29.78 -5.04 -2.84
CA HIS A 30 28.82 -5.55 -3.81
C HIS A 30 29.08 -7.01 -4.24
N SER A 31 30.32 -7.48 -4.30
CA SER A 31 30.62 -8.89 -4.59
C SER A 31 30.30 -9.79 -3.41
N SER A 32 30.67 -9.40 -2.18
CA SER A 32 30.39 -10.18 -0.96
C SER A 32 28.89 -10.34 -0.72
N VAL A 33 28.11 -9.28 -0.95
CA VAL A 33 26.65 -9.33 -0.88
C VAL A 33 26.08 -10.30 -1.92
N ARG A 34 26.57 -10.29 -3.17
CA ARG A 34 26.14 -11.25 -4.21
C ARG A 34 26.41 -12.71 -3.80
N TYR A 35 27.58 -13.00 -3.22
CA TYR A 35 27.91 -14.35 -2.75
C TYR A 35 26.95 -14.88 -1.69
N LEU A 36 26.49 -14.03 -0.77
CA LEU A 36 25.50 -14.42 0.23
C LEU A 36 24.16 -14.83 -0.39
N GLY A 37 23.74 -14.14 -1.45
CA GLY A 37 22.56 -14.52 -2.24
C GLY A 37 22.71 -15.86 -2.97
N TYR A 38 23.89 -16.13 -3.54
CA TYR A 38 24.18 -17.43 -4.16
C TYR A 38 24.23 -18.55 -3.12
N LEU A 39 24.82 -18.31 -1.95
CA LEU A 39 24.88 -19.28 -0.85
C LEU A 39 23.48 -19.69 -0.41
N ALA A 40 22.55 -18.74 -0.26
CA ALA A 40 21.15 -19.04 0.08
C ALA A 40 20.49 -19.98 -0.95
N ARG A 41 20.69 -19.72 -2.25
CA ARG A 41 20.13 -20.53 -3.34
C ARG A 41 20.76 -21.92 -3.42
N MET A 42 22.07 -22.04 -3.22
CA MET A 42 22.76 -23.34 -3.20
C MET A 42 22.33 -24.18 -2.00
N ASN A 43 22.21 -23.56 -0.84
CA ASN A 43 21.75 -24.23 0.38
C ASN A 43 20.29 -24.70 0.24
N LEU A 44 19.43 -23.90 -0.39
CA LEU A 44 18.06 -24.31 -0.74
C LEU A 44 18.07 -25.52 -1.68
N LEU A 45 18.87 -25.49 -2.75
CA LEU A 45 18.95 -26.60 -3.70
C LEU A 45 19.38 -27.90 -2.99
N ALA A 46 20.39 -27.83 -2.13
CA ALA A 46 20.84 -28.97 -1.33
C ALA A 46 19.73 -29.49 -0.42
N ALA A 47 19.00 -28.60 0.26
CA ALA A 47 17.86 -28.97 1.09
C ALA A 47 16.77 -29.69 0.29
N ILE A 48 16.42 -29.15 -0.89
CA ILE A 48 15.39 -29.72 -1.75
C ILE A 48 15.80 -31.11 -2.27
N CYS A 49 17.03 -31.25 -2.76
CA CYS A 49 17.54 -32.53 -3.24
C CYS A 49 17.53 -33.58 -2.12
N MET A 50 17.98 -33.21 -0.91
CA MET A 50 17.98 -34.11 0.24
C MET A 50 16.57 -34.52 0.64
N GLY A 51 15.64 -33.57 0.73
CA GLY A 51 14.26 -33.83 1.13
C GLY A 51 13.49 -34.72 0.14
N LEU A 52 13.73 -34.54 -1.17
CA LEU A 52 13.13 -35.40 -2.20
C LEU A 52 13.75 -36.80 -2.19
N TYR A 53 15.06 -36.90 -1.98
CA TYR A 53 15.77 -38.17 -1.87
C TYR A 53 15.25 -39.01 -0.71
N VAL A 54 15.05 -38.42 0.48
CA VAL A 54 14.49 -39.12 1.64
C VAL A 54 13.09 -39.66 1.36
N ARG A 55 12.24 -38.84 0.73
CA ARG A 55 10.88 -39.25 0.38
C ARG A 55 10.92 -40.44 -0.58
N TRP A 56 11.73 -40.36 -1.64
CA TRP A 56 11.91 -41.47 -2.58
C TRP A 56 12.47 -42.74 -1.92
N GLU A 57 13.52 -42.63 -1.10
CA GLU A 57 14.16 -43.77 -0.41
C GLU A 57 13.17 -44.54 0.48
N LYS A 58 12.24 -43.82 1.12
CA LYS A 58 11.28 -44.41 2.06
C LYS A 58 9.97 -44.86 1.42
N THR A 59 9.49 -44.18 0.38
CA THR A 59 8.23 -44.55 -0.29
C THR A 59 8.44 -45.48 -1.47
N ALA A 60 9.65 -45.56 -2.02
CA ALA A 60 9.98 -46.23 -3.28
C ALA A 60 9.08 -45.81 -4.45
N ASP A 61 8.50 -44.60 -4.38
CA ASP A 61 7.55 -44.11 -5.38
C ASP A 61 8.30 -43.64 -6.63
N ALA A 62 8.06 -44.32 -7.75
CA ALA A 62 8.63 -44.01 -9.05
C ALA A 62 8.29 -42.58 -9.52
N LEU A 63 7.16 -42.01 -9.10
CA LEU A 63 6.77 -40.65 -9.47
C LEU A 63 7.73 -39.60 -8.90
N ILE A 64 8.20 -39.78 -7.67
CA ILE A 64 9.16 -38.85 -7.05
C ILE A 64 10.49 -38.88 -7.80
N LEU A 65 10.93 -40.07 -8.23
CA LEU A 65 12.15 -40.23 -9.04
C LEU A 65 11.99 -39.57 -10.42
N ILE A 66 10.85 -39.76 -11.09
CA ILE A 66 10.55 -39.11 -12.37
C ILE A 66 10.57 -37.59 -12.23
N ILE A 67 9.95 -37.05 -11.18
CA ILE A 67 9.95 -35.61 -10.88
C ILE A 67 11.37 -35.10 -10.64
N PHE A 68 12.19 -35.86 -9.90
CA PHE A 68 13.58 -35.51 -9.64
C PHE A 68 14.42 -35.46 -10.92
N ILE A 69 14.29 -36.47 -11.81
CA ILE A 69 14.97 -36.51 -13.12
C ILE A 69 14.49 -35.35 -13.99
N LEU A 70 13.18 -35.10 -14.05
CA LEU A 70 12.61 -33.96 -14.78
C LEU A 70 13.17 -32.64 -14.26
N GLY A 71 13.38 -32.52 -12.95
CA GLY A 71 13.97 -31.33 -12.35
C GLY A 71 15.42 -31.09 -12.73
N LEU A 72 16.23 -32.13 -12.78
CA LEU A 72 17.59 -32.03 -13.31
C LEU A 72 17.59 -31.60 -14.79
N PHE A 73 16.65 -32.12 -15.58
CA PHE A 73 16.49 -31.72 -16.97
C PHE A 73 16.09 -30.25 -17.12
N VAL A 74 15.13 -29.78 -16.32
CA VAL A 74 14.70 -28.37 -16.29
C VAL A 74 15.85 -27.44 -15.88
N LEU A 75 16.63 -27.80 -14.86
CA LEU A 75 17.82 -27.05 -14.46
C LEU A 75 18.92 -27.08 -15.53
N GLY A 76 19.08 -28.20 -16.24
CA GLY A 76 19.99 -28.33 -17.37
C GLY A 76 19.60 -27.39 -18.52
N ILE A 77 18.31 -27.37 -18.91
CA ILE A 77 17.79 -26.42 -19.91
C ILE A 77 17.99 -24.98 -19.43
N ALA A 78 17.67 -24.66 -18.17
CA ALA A 78 17.88 -23.32 -17.63
C ALA A 78 19.37 -22.90 -17.75
N SER A 79 20.30 -23.83 -17.47
CA SER A 79 21.74 -23.59 -17.60
C SER A 79 22.16 -23.36 -19.06
N ILE A 80 21.62 -24.16 -19.99
CA ILE A 80 21.89 -24.00 -21.43
C ILE A 80 21.37 -22.65 -21.93
N LEU A 81 20.15 -22.27 -21.56
CA LEU A 81 19.54 -20.98 -21.92
C LEU A 81 20.38 -19.81 -21.39
N TYR A 82 20.95 -19.95 -20.19
CA TYR A 82 21.80 -18.93 -19.58
C TYR A 82 23.15 -18.81 -20.31
N TYR A 83 23.90 -19.91 -20.42
CA TYR A 83 25.28 -19.87 -20.89
C TYR A 83 25.42 -19.85 -22.42
N TYR A 84 24.58 -20.59 -23.15
CA TYR A 84 24.70 -20.71 -24.60
C TYR A 84 23.86 -19.68 -25.35
N PHE A 85 22.64 -19.41 -24.89
CA PHE A 85 21.71 -18.52 -25.58
C PHE A 85 21.68 -17.10 -25.01
N SER A 86 22.40 -16.83 -23.91
CA SER A 86 22.38 -15.54 -23.20
C SER A 86 20.96 -15.07 -22.83
N MET A 87 20.02 -16.00 -22.68
CA MET A 87 18.62 -15.74 -22.33
C MET A 87 18.43 -15.78 -20.82
N GLU A 88 19.04 -14.83 -20.11
CA GLU A 88 19.07 -14.77 -18.64
C GLU A 88 17.66 -14.78 -18.02
N ALA A 89 16.75 -13.97 -18.57
CA ALA A 89 15.37 -13.86 -18.05
C ALA A 89 14.59 -15.17 -18.18
N ALA A 90 14.75 -15.90 -19.29
CA ALA A 90 14.07 -17.18 -19.51
C ALA A 90 14.63 -18.27 -18.59
N SER A 91 15.96 -18.31 -18.43
CA SER A 91 16.63 -19.23 -17.50
C SER A 91 16.19 -19.01 -16.05
N LEU A 92 16.25 -17.77 -15.57
CA LEU A 92 15.83 -17.41 -14.22
C LEU A 92 14.34 -17.68 -14.01
N SER A 93 13.52 -17.40 -15.02
CA SER A 93 12.08 -17.66 -14.98
C SER A 93 11.78 -19.15 -14.75
N LEU A 94 12.39 -20.01 -15.57
CA LEU A 94 12.23 -21.45 -15.49
C LEU A 94 12.72 -22.00 -14.14
N SER A 95 13.85 -21.50 -13.65
CA SER A 95 14.41 -21.91 -12.37
C SER A 95 13.53 -21.54 -11.18
N ASN A 96 13.01 -20.30 -11.11
CA ASN A 96 12.17 -19.86 -10.00
C ASN A 96 10.82 -20.60 -9.99
N LEU A 97 10.23 -20.83 -11.17
CA LEU A 97 9.03 -21.66 -11.30
C LEU A 97 9.25 -23.06 -10.73
N TRP A 98 10.39 -23.67 -11.10
CA TRP A 98 10.75 -25.01 -10.65
C TRP A 98 11.01 -25.09 -9.14
N PHE A 99 11.69 -24.10 -8.56
CA PHE A 99 11.90 -24.02 -7.12
C PHE A 99 10.57 -23.92 -6.35
N GLY A 100 9.63 -23.10 -6.81
CA GLY A 100 8.29 -23.02 -6.22
C GLY A 100 7.57 -24.37 -6.26
N PHE A 101 7.65 -25.08 -7.39
CA PHE A 101 7.07 -26.41 -7.56
C PHE A 101 7.67 -27.46 -6.61
N LEU A 102 9.00 -27.55 -6.54
CA LEU A 102 9.67 -28.51 -5.65
C LEU A 102 9.41 -28.23 -4.17
N LEU A 103 9.36 -26.95 -3.76
CA LEU A 103 8.98 -26.56 -2.40
C LEU A 103 7.55 -26.98 -2.06
N GLY A 104 6.61 -26.82 -2.99
CA GLY A 104 5.24 -27.29 -2.82
C GLY A 104 5.17 -28.81 -2.66
N LEU A 105 5.91 -29.57 -3.46
CA LEU A 105 5.97 -31.03 -3.33
C LEU A 105 6.52 -31.47 -1.98
N LEU A 106 7.61 -30.86 -1.52
CA LEU A 106 8.17 -31.13 -0.18
C LEU A 106 7.18 -30.83 0.94
N CYS A 107 6.34 -29.79 0.75
CA CYS A 107 5.31 -29.42 1.69
C CYS A 107 4.16 -30.45 1.76
N PHE A 108 3.69 -30.95 0.61
CA PHE A 108 2.48 -31.80 0.54
C PHE A 108 2.75 -33.31 0.62
N LEU A 109 3.97 -33.76 0.33
CA LEU A 109 4.39 -35.15 0.44
C LEU A 109 5.03 -35.43 1.81
N ASP A 110 4.36 -35.05 2.90
CA ASP A 110 4.84 -35.32 4.26
C ASP A 110 4.22 -36.62 4.81
N ASN A 111 5.01 -37.38 5.58
CA ASN A 111 4.55 -38.62 6.22
C ASN A 111 5.21 -38.80 7.58
N ASN A 112 4.49 -39.40 8.53
CA ASN A 112 4.98 -39.71 9.87
C ASN A 112 6.20 -40.64 9.85
N SER A 113 6.39 -41.43 8.79
CA SER A 113 7.55 -42.31 8.62
C SER A 113 8.89 -41.56 8.50
N PHE A 114 8.87 -40.27 8.18
CA PHE A 114 10.10 -39.46 8.01
C PHE A 114 10.59 -38.82 9.31
N LYS A 115 9.78 -38.81 10.38
CA LYS A 115 10.06 -38.03 11.60
C LYS A 115 11.37 -38.38 12.29
N ASN A 116 11.81 -39.63 12.20
CA ASN A 116 13.01 -40.14 12.88
C ASN A 116 14.22 -40.27 11.94
N ASP A 117 14.12 -39.81 10.68
CA ASP A 117 15.22 -39.93 9.72
C ASP A 117 16.19 -38.75 9.84
N VAL A 118 17.48 -39.06 10.03
CA VAL A 118 18.55 -38.05 10.20
C VAL A 118 18.64 -37.14 8.97
N LYS A 119 18.36 -37.66 7.77
CA LYS A 119 18.42 -36.91 6.52
C LYS A 119 17.27 -35.91 6.40
N GLU A 120 16.09 -36.25 6.91
CA GLU A 120 14.95 -35.32 6.99
C GLU A 120 15.22 -34.22 8.02
N GLU A 121 15.87 -34.55 9.14
CA GLU A 121 16.29 -33.54 10.12
C GLU A 121 17.33 -32.57 9.55
N ALA A 122 18.34 -33.08 8.83
CA ALA A 122 19.29 -32.26 8.10
C ALA A 122 18.60 -31.34 7.09
N THR A 123 17.60 -31.84 6.36
CA THR A 123 16.80 -31.05 5.42
C THR A 123 16.10 -29.87 6.12
N LYS A 124 15.52 -30.10 7.30
CA LYS A 124 14.85 -29.04 8.09
C LYS A 124 15.84 -27.95 8.52
N TYR A 125 17.02 -28.32 9.01
CA TYR A 125 18.05 -27.35 9.39
C TYR A 125 18.59 -26.57 8.18
N LEU A 126 18.76 -27.21 7.01
CA LEU A 126 19.17 -26.53 5.79
C LEU A 126 18.11 -25.54 5.29
N LEU A 127 16.82 -25.88 5.40
CA LEU A 127 15.74 -24.95 5.07
C LEU A 127 15.74 -23.75 6.03
N LEU A 128 15.86 -23.99 7.33
CA LEU A 128 15.91 -22.92 8.35
C LEU A 128 17.12 -22.00 8.15
N SER A 129 18.30 -22.56 7.89
CA SER A 129 19.50 -21.76 7.63
C SER A 129 19.36 -20.96 6.33
N SER A 130 18.70 -21.51 5.31
CA SER A 130 18.39 -20.77 4.08
C SER A 130 17.50 -19.54 4.35
N ILE A 131 16.50 -19.65 5.24
CA ILE A 131 15.66 -18.50 5.65
C ILE A 131 16.54 -17.42 6.27
N ILE A 132 17.39 -17.79 7.23
CA ILE A 132 18.24 -16.86 7.97
C ILE A 132 19.19 -16.15 7.00
N ILE A 133 19.89 -16.90 6.13
CA ILE A 133 20.82 -16.35 5.15
C ILE A 133 20.08 -15.41 4.18
N ARG A 134 18.86 -15.77 3.74
CA ARG A 134 18.05 -14.94 2.84
C ARG A 134 17.63 -13.62 3.49
N ILE A 135 17.17 -13.66 4.74
CA ILE A 135 16.79 -12.45 5.50
C ILE A 135 18.02 -11.57 5.73
N LEU A 136 19.15 -12.15 6.13
CA LEU A 136 20.41 -11.43 6.30
C LEU A 136 20.85 -10.76 4.99
N TYR A 137 20.80 -11.48 3.87
CA TYR A 137 21.08 -10.92 2.55
C TYR A 137 20.16 -9.75 2.21
N ALA A 138 18.85 -9.91 2.40
CA ALA A 138 17.86 -8.88 2.13
C ALA A 138 18.06 -7.62 3.01
N LEU A 139 18.47 -7.82 4.27
CA LEU A 139 18.79 -6.75 5.22
C LEU A 139 20.06 -6.02 4.81
N VAL A 140 21.16 -6.75 4.59
CA VAL A 140 22.47 -6.18 4.23
C VAL A 140 22.37 -5.40 2.92
N GLN A 141 21.62 -5.90 1.93
CA GLN A 141 21.38 -5.17 0.68
C GLN A 141 20.75 -3.79 0.89
N ARG A 142 19.80 -3.68 1.82
CA ARG A 142 19.09 -2.43 2.13
C ARG A 142 19.94 -1.48 2.96
N ILE A 143 20.66 -2.00 3.95
CA ILE A 143 21.57 -1.20 4.78
C ILE A 143 22.71 -0.62 3.92
N CYS A 144 23.23 -1.40 2.98
CA CYS A 144 24.31 -0.95 2.08
C CYS A 144 23.82 -0.13 0.88
N GLY A 145 22.53 0.23 0.80
CA GLY A 145 21.96 1.00 -0.31
C GLY A 145 22.07 0.32 -1.69
N CYS A 146 22.31 -1.00 -1.73
CA CYS A 146 22.54 -1.75 -2.97
C CYS A 146 21.24 -2.09 -3.73
N VAL A 147 20.07 -1.69 -3.22
CA VAL A 147 18.76 -2.03 -3.79
C VAL A 147 18.25 -0.89 -4.66
N HIS A 148 18.03 -1.18 -5.94
CA HIS A 148 17.25 -0.31 -6.82
C HIS A 148 15.76 -0.56 -6.62
N GLN A 149 15.10 0.33 -5.90
CA GLN A 149 13.66 0.23 -5.63
C GLN A 149 12.88 0.58 -6.89
N ARG A 150 12.08 -0.37 -7.39
CA ARG A 150 11.22 -0.18 -8.56
C ARG A 150 9.75 -0.24 -8.17
N PRO A 151 8.90 0.63 -8.73
CA PRO A 151 7.47 0.59 -8.48
C PRO A 151 6.84 -0.56 -9.28
N ILE A 152 6.64 -1.69 -8.62
CA ILE A 152 6.08 -2.92 -9.20
C ILE A 152 5.08 -3.47 -8.17
N LEU A 153 4.01 -4.14 -8.61
CA LEU A 153 3.05 -4.80 -7.70
C LEU A 153 3.61 -6.14 -7.20
N LEU A 154 3.95 -7.03 -8.13
CA LEU A 154 4.60 -8.32 -7.90
C LEU A 154 5.79 -8.47 -8.86
N THR A 155 6.89 -8.97 -8.35
CA THR A 155 8.07 -9.31 -9.15
C THR A 155 7.82 -10.59 -9.94
N THR A 156 8.52 -10.74 -11.07
CA THR A 156 8.44 -11.97 -11.88
C THR A 156 8.88 -13.20 -11.09
N VAL A 157 9.84 -13.05 -10.17
CA VAL A 157 10.30 -14.11 -9.27
C VAL A 157 9.16 -14.58 -8.36
N GLU A 158 8.51 -13.65 -7.65
CA GLU A 158 7.38 -13.96 -6.76
C GLU A 158 6.24 -14.64 -7.53
N VAL A 159 5.86 -14.11 -8.71
CA VAL A 159 4.79 -14.72 -9.53
C VAL A 159 5.13 -16.16 -9.90
N LEU A 160 6.36 -16.42 -10.35
CA LEU A 160 6.75 -17.75 -10.80
C LEU A 160 6.87 -18.74 -9.64
N GLU A 161 7.39 -18.32 -8.49
CA GLU A 161 7.42 -19.17 -7.28
C GLU A 161 6.01 -19.49 -6.79
N LEU A 162 5.10 -18.49 -6.76
CA LEU A 162 3.69 -18.67 -6.40
C LEU A 162 2.99 -19.65 -7.37
N VAL A 163 3.20 -19.47 -8.68
CA VAL A 163 2.62 -20.36 -9.71
C VAL A 163 3.19 -21.77 -9.60
N GLY A 164 4.49 -21.92 -9.37
CA GLY A 164 5.12 -23.22 -9.16
C GLY A 164 4.52 -23.96 -7.97
N PHE A 165 4.38 -23.27 -6.84
CA PHE A 165 3.77 -23.83 -5.62
C PHE A 165 2.29 -24.17 -5.83
N ALA A 166 1.57 -23.37 -6.62
CA ALA A 166 0.17 -23.65 -7.00
C ALA A 166 0.06 -24.91 -7.86
N ILE A 167 0.95 -25.09 -8.84
CA ILE A 167 1.00 -26.29 -9.68
C ILE A 167 1.29 -27.53 -8.80
N ALA A 168 2.20 -27.42 -7.82
CA ALA A 168 2.48 -28.53 -6.92
C ALA A 168 1.26 -28.99 -6.12
N SER A 169 0.33 -28.09 -5.79
CA SER A 169 -0.91 -28.46 -5.08
C SER A 169 -1.83 -29.38 -5.89
N THR A 170 -1.67 -29.45 -7.21
CA THR A 170 -2.49 -30.29 -8.10
C THR A 170 -2.20 -31.79 -7.93
N THR A 171 -1.14 -32.17 -7.22
CA THR A 171 -0.91 -33.57 -6.82
C THR A 171 -1.92 -34.05 -5.79
N MET A 172 -2.70 -33.14 -5.20
CA MET A 172 -3.75 -33.42 -4.22
C MET A 172 -5.14 -33.52 -4.87
N LEU A 173 -6.13 -33.98 -4.10
CA LEU A 173 -7.54 -33.95 -4.53
C LEU A 173 -7.97 -32.54 -4.95
N VAL A 174 -8.81 -32.45 -5.99
CA VAL A 174 -9.20 -31.18 -6.64
C VAL A 174 -9.74 -30.13 -5.65
N GLU A 175 -10.54 -30.54 -4.68
CA GLU A 175 -11.07 -29.62 -3.66
C GLU A 175 -9.97 -28.99 -2.78
N LYS A 176 -9.00 -29.80 -2.36
CA LYS A 176 -7.87 -29.37 -1.53
C LYS A 176 -6.91 -28.51 -2.34
N SER A 177 -6.64 -28.89 -3.59
CA SER A 177 -5.79 -28.10 -4.49
C SER A 177 -6.40 -26.72 -4.77
N MET A 178 -7.72 -26.64 -5.00
CA MET A 178 -8.40 -25.35 -5.20
C MET A 178 -8.30 -24.45 -3.97
N SER A 179 -8.44 -24.99 -2.77
CA SER A 179 -8.28 -24.23 -1.52
C SER A 179 -6.87 -23.64 -1.38
N ILE A 180 -5.84 -24.44 -1.71
CA ILE A 180 -4.43 -24.01 -1.68
C ILE A 180 -4.15 -22.96 -2.75
N ILE A 181 -4.64 -23.14 -3.99
CA ILE A 181 -4.49 -22.16 -5.07
C ILE A 181 -5.08 -20.81 -4.64
N LEU A 182 -6.26 -20.81 -4.03
CA LEU A 182 -6.87 -19.58 -3.50
C LEU A 182 -6.05 -18.97 -2.36
N LEU A 183 -5.45 -19.78 -1.48
CA LEU A 183 -4.57 -19.27 -0.42
C LEU A 183 -3.31 -18.60 -1.01
N ILE A 184 -2.77 -19.15 -2.10
CA ILE A 184 -1.62 -18.57 -2.81
C ILE A 184 -2.03 -17.23 -3.46
N VAL A 185 -3.23 -17.13 -4.01
CA VAL A 185 -3.78 -15.85 -4.50
C VAL A 185 -3.92 -14.85 -3.35
N ALA A 186 -4.38 -15.29 -2.17
CA ALA A 186 -4.44 -14.45 -0.97
C ALA A 186 -3.05 -13.96 -0.54
N LEU A 187 -2.03 -14.84 -0.56
CA LEU A 187 -0.64 -14.49 -0.29
C LEU A 187 -0.10 -13.47 -1.31
N ALA A 188 -0.44 -13.62 -2.60
CA ALA A 188 -0.07 -12.67 -3.63
C ALA A 188 -0.67 -11.27 -3.35
N MET A 189 -1.94 -11.20 -2.96
CA MET A 189 -2.58 -9.93 -2.58
C MET A 189 -1.93 -9.32 -1.34
N LEU A 190 -1.59 -10.12 -0.34
CA LEU A 190 -0.87 -9.67 0.87
C LEU A 190 0.52 -9.10 0.53
N ILE A 191 1.26 -9.73 -0.38
CA ILE A 191 2.57 -9.23 -0.85
C ILE A 191 2.40 -7.85 -1.50
N ILE A 192 1.37 -7.67 -2.34
CA ILE A 192 1.06 -6.37 -2.94
C ILE A 192 0.71 -5.36 -1.85
N ASP A 193 -0.11 -5.74 -0.87
CA ASP A 193 -0.55 -4.88 0.25
C ASP A 193 0.66 -4.36 1.05
N LEU A 194 1.60 -5.25 1.40
CA LEU A 194 2.86 -4.90 2.07
C LEU A 194 3.72 -3.95 1.22
N ARG A 195 3.83 -4.22 -0.08
CA ARG A 195 4.66 -3.42 -1.00
C ARG A 195 4.10 -2.02 -1.24
N MET A 196 2.77 -1.88 -1.25
CA MET A 196 2.12 -0.57 -1.28
C MET A 196 2.26 0.19 0.04
N LYS A 197 2.65 -0.49 1.13
CA LYS A 197 2.76 0.01 2.50
C LYS A 197 1.42 0.48 3.07
N SER A 198 0.33 -0.18 2.70
CA SER A 198 -0.99 0.17 3.21
C SER A 198 -0.99 0.18 4.74
N PHE A 199 -1.83 1.05 5.32
CA PHE A 199 -1.91 1.22 6.77
C PHE A 199 -2.22 -0.10 7.51
N LEU A 200 -3.00 -0.99 6.89
CA LEU A 200 -3.45 -2.26 7.47
C LEU A 200 -2.63 -3.48 7.01
N ALA A 201 -1.56 -3.30 6.23
CA ALA A 201 -0.76 -4.41 5.71
C ALA A 201 -0.12 -5.29 6.80
N ILE A 202 0.41 -4.69 7.88
CA ILE A 202 1.04 -5.44 8.99
C ILE A 202 -0.02 -6.25 9.77
N PRO A 203 -1.16 -5.66 10.20
CA PRO A 203 -2.28 -6.43 10.74
C PRO A 203 -2.71 -7.58 9.83
N ASN A 204 -2.84 -7.34 8.52
CA ASN A 204 -3.21 -8.37 7.56
C ASN A 204 -2.18 -9.51 7.48
N LEU A 205 -0.89 -9.20 7.57
CA LEU A 205 0.16 -10.22 7.62
C LEU A 205 0.02 -11.10 8.86
N VAL A 206 -0.27 -10.51 10.02
CA VAL A 206 -0.48 -11.26 11.26
C VAL A 206 -1.74 -12.13 11.16
N ILE A 207 -2.85 -11.56 10.68
CA ILE A 207 -4.11 -12.30 10.48
C ILE A 207 -3.91 -13.45 9.50
N PHE A 208 -3.25 -13.21 8.37
CA PHE A 208 -2.94 -14.24 7.38
C PHE A 208 -2.11 -15.36 8.02
N GLY A 209 -1.03 -15.03 8.72
CA GLY A 209 -0.17 -16.04 9.37
C GLY A 209 -0.92 -16.87 10.40
N VAL A 210 -1.75 -16.23 11.24
CA VAL A 210 -2.55 -16.91 12.27
C VAL A 210 -3.63 -17.80 11.65
N LEU A 211 -4.43 -17.28 10.71
CA LEU A 211 -5.50 -18.05 10.07
C LEU A 211 -4.95 -19.18 9.20
N ALA A 212 -3.87 -18.95 8.45
CA ALA A 212 -3.24 -19.98 7.64
C ALA A 212 -2.70 -21.13 8.52
N SER A 213 -1.93 -20.81 9.56
CA SER A 213 -1.28 -21.82 10.41
C SER A 213 -2.24 -22.56 11.35
N LEU A 214 -3.15 -21.84 12.04
CA LEU A 214 -3.97 -22.42 13.09
C LEU A 214 -5.30 -22.99 12.59
N LEU A 215 -5.83 -22.51 11.47
CA LEU A 215 -7.17 -22.87 11.01
C LEU A 215 -7.16 -23.52 9.63
N PHE A 216 -6.50 -22.93 8.64
CA PHE A 216 -6.55 -23.39 7.25
C PHE A 216 -5.90 -24.77 7.06
N PHE A 217 -4.62 -24.95 7.40
CA PHE A 217 -3.95 -26.25 7.20
C PHE A 217 -4.58 -27.38 8.03
N PRO A 218 -4.95 -27.15 9.30
CA PRO A 218 -5.72 -28.13 10.07
C PRO A 218 -7.08 -28.48 9.43
N SER A 219 -7.81 -27.50 8.88
CA SER A 219 -9.12 -27.73 8.26
C SER A 219 -9.09 -28.65 7.03
N LEU A 220 -7.98 -28.64 6.28
CA LEU A 220 -7.84 -29.46 5.07
C LEU A 220 -7.42 -30.91 5.38
N HIS A 221 -7.07 -31.21 6.64
CA HIS A 221 -6.54 -32.50 7.07
C HIS A 221 -5.43 -33.02 6.13
N ILE A 222 -4.46 -32.15 5.82
CA ILE A 222 -3.32 -32.47 4.95
C ILE A 222 -2.09 -32.70 5.82
N PRO A 223 -1.32 -33.79 5.62
CA PRO A 223 0.01 -33.90 6.18
C PRO A 223 0.90 -32.84 5.53
N THR A 224 1.04 -31.69 6.18
CA THR A 224 1.85 -30.57 5.68
C THR A 224 3.14 -30.48 6.47
N ASN A 225 4.26 -30.45 5.77
CA ASN A 225 5.55 -30.19 6.40
C ASN A 225 5.70 -28.68 6.64
N PRO A 226 5.82 -28.22 7.91
CA PRO A 226 5.83 -26.79 8.21
C PRO A 226 7.13 -26.10 7.79
N PHE A 227 8.24 -26.83 7.60
CA PHE A 227 9.55 -26.22 7.30
C PHE A 227 9.64 -25.68 5.85
N PRO A 228 9.30 -26.47 4.80
CA PRO A 228 9.23 -25.94 3.43
C PRO A 228 8.20 -24.82 3.27
N LEU A 229 7.05 -24.94 3.95
CA LEU A 229 6.01 -23.91 3.96
C LEU A 229 6.53 -22.61 4.60
N GLY A 230 7.17 -22.72 5.75
CA GLY A 230 7.79 -21.59 6.45
C GLY A 230 8.88 -20.93 5.61
N TYR A 231 9.70 -21.71 4.90
CA TYR A 231 10.69 -21.19 3.96
C TYR A 231 10.03 -20.40 2.83
N PHE A 232 9.04 -21.00 2.16
CA PHE A 232 8.31 -20.39 1.05
C PHE A 232 7.66 -19.06 1.46
N PHE A 233 6.93 -19.06 2.58
CA PHE A 233 6.29 -17.87 3.11
C PHE A 233 7.30 -16.79 3.50
N SER A 234 8.34 -17.15 4.24
CA SER A 234 9.35 -16.19 4.73
C SER A 234 10.13 -15.56 3.58
N CYS A 235 10.48 -16.33 2.55
CA CYS A 235 11.24 -15.83 1.40
C CYS A 235 10.46 -14.81 0.57
N LEU A 236 9.15 -15.03 0.40
CA LEU A 236 8.28 -14.12 -0.34
C LEU A 236 7.97 -12.84 0.44
N ILE A 237 7.88 -12.92 1.77
CA ILE A 237 7.49 -11.77 2.61
C ILE A 237 8.69 -10.94 3.08
N ALA A 238 9.88 -11.53 3.22
CA ALA A 238 11.04 -10.83 3.75
C ALA A 238 11.34 -9.52 3.01
N ASP A 239 11.31 -9.54 1.68
CA ASP A 239 11.60 -8.34 0.88
C ASP A 239 10.52 -7.25 1.03
N PRO A 240 9.22 -7.52 0.76
CA PRO A 240 8.15 -6.54 1.00
C PRO A 240 8.10 -6.01 2.43
N LEU A 241 8.29 -6.86 3.43
CA LEU A 241 8.25 -6.49 4.85
C LEU A 241 9.38 -5.52 5.21
N LEU A 242 10.60 -5.79 4.75
CA LEU A 242 11.72 -4.87 4.96
C LEU A 242 11.51 -3.57 4.18
N ASP A 243 10.92 -3.63 2.99
CA ASP A 243 10.65 -2.43 2.19
C ASP A 243 9.64 -1.49 2.85
N VAL A 244 8.74 -1.97 3.72
CA VAL A 244 7.88 -1.09 4.55
C VAL A 244 8.73 -0.06 5.30
N TYR A 245 9.88 -0.46 5.84
CA TYR A 245 10.79 0.41 6.57
C TYR A 245 11.83 1.09 5.67
N PHE A 246 12.50 0.35 4.80
CA PHE A 246 13.67 0.83 4.04
C PHE A 246 13.32 1.49 2.69
N SER A 247 12.08 1.37 2.21
CA SER A 247 11.72 2.00 0.94
C SER A 247 11.53 3.51 1.07
N GLY A 248 12.29 4.26 0.27
CA GLY A 248 12.22 5.72 0.15
C GLY A 248 11.28 6.21 -0.95
N LEU A 249 10.57 5.30 -1.65
CA LEU A 249 9.63 5.66 -2.70
C LEU A 249 8.47 6.49 -2.14
N SER A 250 8.12 7.55 -2.86
CA SER A 250 6.94 8.37 -2.55
C SER A 250 5.65 7.55 -2.73
N VAL A 251 4.55 8.00 -2.14
CA VAL A 251 3.24 7.33 -2.29
C VAL A 251 2.86 7.21 -3.76
N THR A 252 2.99 8.30 -4.53
CA THR A 252 2.59 8.33 -5.94
C THR A 252 3.50 7.49 -6.83
N GLU A 253 4.78 7.34 -6.45
CA GLU A 253 5.70 6.40 -7.08
C GLU A 253 5.32 4.95 -6.80
N ARG A 254 5.02 4.57 -5.54
CA ARG A 254 4.63 3.20 -5.19
C ARG A 254 3.37 2.76 -5.94
N TRP A 255 2.35 3.63 -5.95
CA TRP A 255 1.08 3.36 -6.62
C TRP A 255 1.13 3.58 -8.14
N LYS A 256 2.26 3.99 -8.70
CA LYS A 256 2.43 4.25 -10.15
C LYS A 256 1.91 3.13 -11.06
N PRO A 257 2.16 1.82 -10.80
CA PRO A 257 1.67 0.73 -11.65
C PRO A 257 0.15 0.67 -11.71
N TYR A 258 -0.52 1.09 -10.63
CA TYR A 258 -1.97 1.14 -10.54
C TYR A 258 -2.53 2.45 -11.12
N LEU A 259 -1.95 3.60 -10.75
CA LEU A 259 -2.40 4.92 -11.17
C LEU A 259 -2.27 5.12 -12.67
N TYR A 260 -1.15 4.70 -13.29
CA TYR A 260 -0.90 4.90 -14.73
C TYR A 260 -1.50 3.81 -15.63
N ARG A 261 -2.19 2.82 -15.06
CA ARG A 261 -2.77 1.72 -15.84
C ARG A 261 -3.88 2.21 -16.77
N GLY A 262 -4.04 1.61 -17.94
CA GLY A 262 -5.06 2.02 -18.91
C GLY A 262 -6.50 2.00 -18.36
N ARG A 263 -7.38 2.85 -18.92
CA ARG A 263 -8.79 2.98 -18.53
C ARG A 263 -9.52 1.63 -18.46
N ILE A 264 -9.30 0.79 -19.47
CA ILE A 264 -9.94 -0.52 -19.61
C ILE A 264 -9.49 -1.47 -18.48
N CYS A 265 -8.18 -1.55 -18.24
CA CYS A 265 -7.64 -2.40 -17.18
C CYS A 265 -8.14 -1.99 -15.79
N ARG A 266 -8.27 -0.68 -15.51
CA ARG A 266 -8.80 -0.19 -14.23
C ARG A 266 -10.27 -0.58 -14.05
N ARG A 267 -11.09 -0.48 -15.11
CA ARG A 267 -12.49 -0.92 -15.06
C ARG A 267 -12.63 -2.42 -14.82
N PHE A 268 -11.83 -3.23 -15.51
CA PHE A 268 -11.78 -4.67 -15.25
C PHE A 268 -11.32 -5.00 -13.83
N SER A 269 -10.41 -4.21 -13.27
CA SER A 269 -9.99 -4.36 -11.87
C SER A 269 -11.17 -4.21 -10.90
N VAL A 270 -12.02 -3.20 -11.07
CA VAL A 270 -13.20 -3.01 -10.20
C VAL A 270 -14.20 -4.15 -10.37
N ILE A 271 -14.46 -4.56 -11.61
CA ILE A 271 -15.38 -5.69 -11.88
C ILE A 271 -14.86 -6.97 -11.22
N PHE A 272 -13.55 -7.22 -11.30
CA PHE A 272 -12.92 -8.38 -10.68
C PHE A 272 -13.01 -8.34 -9.15
N VAL A 273 -12.78 -7.18 -8.53
CA VAL A 273 -12.97 -7.00 -7.07
C VAL A 273 -14.42 -7.31 -6.68
N GLY A 274 -15.40 -6.72 -7.37
CA GLY A 274 -16.81 -6.98 -7.09
C GLY A 274 -17.22 -8.44 -7.30
N LEU A 275 -16.60 -9.14 -8.25
CA LEU A 275 -16.84 -10.58 -8.45
C LEU A 275 -16.29 -11.42 -7.29
N ILE A 276 -15.10 -11.11 -6.78
CA ILE A 276 -14.54 -11.80 -5.62
C ILE A 276 -15.38 -11.54 -4.36
N GLU A 277 -15.81 -10.29 -4.14
CA GLU A 277 -16.71 -9.93 -3.04
C GLU A 277 -18.04 -10.67 -3.12
N LEU A 278 -18.62 -10.79 -4.33
CA LEU A 278 -19.83 -11.56 -4.55
C LEU A 278 -19.61 -13.05 -4.25
N ILE A 279 -18.49 -13.63 -4.66
CA ILE A 279 -18.14 -15.02 -4.32
C ILE A 279 -18.04 -15.18 -2.80
N PHE A 280 -17.40 -14.26 -2.09
CA PHE A 280 -17.32 -14.28 -0.63
C PHE A 280 -18.71 -14.23 0.01
N PHE A 281 -19.61 -13.37 -0.49
CA PHE A 281 -20.97 -13.27 0.01
C PHE A 281 -21.77 -14.56 -0.24
N ILE A 282 -21.65 -15.16 -1.42
CA ILE A 282 -22.30 -16.45 -1.75
C ILE A 282 -21.77 -17.55 -0.83
N LEU A 283 -20.45 -17.66 -0.66
CA LEU A 283 -19.84 -18.64 0.24
C LEU A 283 -20.31 -18.44 1.69
N SER A 284 -20.44 -17.18 2.13
CA SER A 284 -21.00 -16.84 3.44
C SER A 284 -22.46 -17.29 3.57
N ALA A 285 -23.27 -17.10 2.52
CA ALA A 285 -24.67 -17.52 2.51
C ALA A 285 -24.84 -19.04 2.55
N LEU A 286 -23.92 -19.82 1.96
CA LEU A 286 -23.95 -21.28 2.03
C LEU A 286 -23.88 -21.80 3.47
N LYS A 287 -23.35 -21.01 4.43
CA LYS A 287 -23.34 -21.38 5.85
C LYS A 287 -24.75 -21.51 6.44
N LEU A 288 -25.77 -20.87 5.85
CA LEU A 288 -27.17 -21.00 6.28
C LEU A 288 -27.72 -22.42 6.13
N GLY A 289 -27.10 -23.27 5.30
CA GLY A 289 -27.51 -24.67 5.16
C GLY A 289 -27.11 -25.56 6.34
N ASP A 290 -26.28 -25.08 7.26
CA ASP A 290 -25.79 -25.83 8.41
C ASP A 290 -26.66 -25.54 9.66
N LEU A 291 -27.39 -26.57 10.13
CA LEU A 291 -28.44 -26.43 11.13
C LEU A 291 -27.92 -26.39 12.59
N ASP A 292 -26.64 -26.67 12.81
CA ASP A 292 -26.09 -26.87 14.17
C ASP A 292 -26.16 -25.60 15.06
N LEU A 293 -26.30 -24.40 14.47
CA LEU A 293 -26.41 -23.11 15.20
C LEU A 293 -27.40 -22.12 14.54
N TRP A 294 -28.43 -22.61 13.87
CA TRP A 294 -29.32 -21.80 13.02
C TRP A 294 -29.93 -20.56 13.71
N TYR A 295 -30.27 -20.66 15.00
CA TYR A 295 -30.85 -19.55 15.79
C TYR A 295 -29.94 -18.31 15.88
N PHE A 296 -28.61 -18.48 15.83
CA PHE A 296 -27.67 -17.36 15.84
C PHE A 296 -27.20 -16.98 14.44
N VAL A 297 -26.98 -17.99 13.58
CA VAL A 297 -26.41 -17.80 12.25
C VAL A 297 -27.40 -17.10 11.31
N ILE A 298 -28.68 -17.48 11.32
CA ILE A 298 -29.67 -16.88 10.40
C ILE A 298 -29.90 -15.40 10.70
N PRO A 299 -30.23 -14.98 11.95
CA PRO A 299 -30.41 -13.57 12.26
C PRO A 299 -29.12 -12.76 12.08
N GLY A 300 -27.97 -13.34 12.47
CA GLY A 300 -26.66 -12.73 12.29
C GLY A 300 -26.37 -12.45 10.81
N PHE A 301 -26.51 -13.46 9.95
CA PHE A 301 -26.32 -13.30 8.50
C PHE A 301 -27.33 -12.32 7.91
N SER A 302 -28.60 -12.34 8.32
CA SER A 302 -29.59 -11.39 7.79
C SER A 302 -29.22 -9.93 8.10
N ILE A 303 -28.87 -9.61 9.35
CA ILE A 303 -28.53 -8.25 9.76
C ILE A 303 -27.19 -7.82 9.15
N PHE A 304 -26.14 -8.61 9.37
CA PHE A 304 -24.79 -8.27 8.92
C PHE A 304 -24.63 -8.41 7.41
N GLY A 305 -25.35 -9.33 6.77
CA GLY A 305 -25.35 -9.49 5.31
C GLY A 305 -26.01 -8.33 4.59
N ILE A 306 -27.15 -7.82 5.07
CA ILE A 306 -27.77 -6.61 4.51
C ILE A 306 -26.85 -5.40 4.68
N PHE A 307 -26.29 -5.23 5.89
CA PHE A 307 -25.33 -4.15 6.16
C PHE A 307 -24.09 -4.26 5.27
N TRP A 308 -23.57 -5.47 5.08
CA TRP A 308 -22.43 -5.76 4.20
C TRP A 308 -22.75 -5.39 2.75
N ILE A 309 -23.91 -5.77 2.20
CA ILE A 309 -24.32 -5.43 0.84
C ILE A 309 -24.35 -3.90 0.65
N ILE A 310 -24.95 -3.17 1.60
CA ILE A 310 -25.03 -1.70 1.52
C ILE A 310 -23.62 -1.10 1.50
N CYS A 311 -22.74 -1.53 2.40
CA CYS A 311 -21.37 -1.03 2.47
C CYS A 311 -20.58 -1.36 1.19
N HIS A 312 -20.75 -2.54 0.61
CA HIS A 312 -20.00 -2.97 -0.56
C HIS A 312 -20.51 -2.38 -1.87
N ILE A 313 -21.81 -2.10 -1.99
CA ILE A 313 -22.33 -1.29 -3.10
C ILE A 313 -21.70 0.11 -3.04
N ILE A 314 -21.64 0.73 -1.85
CA ILE A 314 -20.98 2.04 -1.68
C ILE A 314 -19.49 1.92 -2.02
N PHE A 315 -18.80 0.90 -1.53
CA PHE A 315 -17.39 0.64 -1.84
C PHE A 315 -17.14 0.56 -3.36
N LEU A 316 -17.90 -0.26 -4.09
CA LEU A 316 -17.76 -0.38 -5.55
C LEU A 316 -18.06 0.94 -6.27
N ILE A 317 -19.07 1.70 -5.83
CA ILE A 317 -19.36 3.05 -6.36
C ILE A 317 -18.18 4.00 -6.09
N THR A 318 -17.58 3.97 -4.90
CA THR A 318 -16.42 4.83 -4.56
C THR A 318 -15.20 4.49 -5.41
N LEU A 319 -14.87 3.21 -5.59
CA LEU A 319 -13.78 2.77 -6.48
C LEU A 319 -14.03 3.18 -7.93
N TRP A 320 -15.27 3.02 -8.41
CA TRP A 320 -15.65 3.43 -9.75
C TRP A 320 -15.56 4.95 -9.95
N GLY A 321 -16.02 5.72 -8.96
CA GLY A 321 -15.94 7.17 -8.91
C GLY A 321 -14.50 7.68 -8.90
N PHE A 322 -13.63 7.05 -8.08
CA PHE A 322 -12.19 7.32 -8.04
C PHE A 322 -11.57 7.16 -9.43
N HIS A 323 -11.82 6.03 -10.09
CA HIS A 323 -11.26 5.78 -11.42
C HIS A 323 -11.81 6.72 -12.48
N THR A 324 -13.06 7.15 -12.37
CA THR A 324 -13.64 8.13 -13.28
C THR A 324 -12.92 9.48 -13.12
N LYS A 325 -12.75 9.97 -11.89
CA LYS A 325 -11.95 11.19 -11.63
C LYS A 325 -10.49 11.05 -12.07
N LEU A 326 -9.88 9.87 -11.86
CA LEU A 326 -8.50 9.61 -12.28
C LEU A 326 -8.35 9.61 -13.80
N ASN A 327 -9.35 9.11 -14.54
CA ASN A 327 -9.38 9.18 -16.00
C ASN A 327 -9.41 10.64 -16.48
N ASP A 328 -10.20 11.49 -15.83
CA ASP A 328 -10.27 12.91 -16.17
C ASP A 328 -8.94 13.63 -15.89
N CYS A 329 -8.27 13.28 -14.79
CA CYS A 329 -6.92 13.76 -14.49
C CYS A 329 -5.92 13.31 -15.57
N HIS A 330 -5.98 12.05 -16.00
CA HIS A 330 -5.13 11.55 -17.08
C HIS A 330 -5.40 12.26 -18.41
N LYS A 331 -6.66 12.56 -18.74
CA LYS A 331 -7.02 13.30 -19.96
C LYS A 331 -6.37 14.69 -19.97
N ILE A 332 -6.38 15.38 -18.83
CA ILE A 332 -5.75 16.70 -18.68
C ILE A 332 -4.22 16.57 -18.71
N TYR A 333 -3.66 15.58 -18.01
CA TYR A 333 -2.22 15.30 -18.01
C TYR A 333 -1.67 15.03 -19.41
N TYR A 334 -2.37 14.22 -20.22
CA TYR A 334 -1.94 13.93 -21.59
C TYR A 334 -2.11 15.11 -22.55
N THR A 335 -3.09 15.99 -22.33
CA THR A 335 -3.29 17.19 -23.15
C THR A 335 -2.29 18.30 -22.83
N HIS A 336 -1.87 18.43 -21.57
CA HIS A 336 -0.93 19.45 -21.09
C HIS A 336 0.50 18.92 -20.88
N ARG A 337 0.88 17.85 -21.60
CA ARG A 337 2.17 17.17 -21.44
C ARG A 337 3.39 18.08 -21.70
N ALA A 338 3.21 19.15 -22.46
CA ALA A 338 4.28 20.11 -22.80
C ALA A 338 4.72 21.00 -21.62
N GLU A 339 3.92 21.11 -20.55
CA GLU A 339 4.15 22.09 -19.46
C GLU A 339 4.85 21.53 -18.21
N ASN A 340 5.51 20.36 -18.29
CA ASN A 340 6.13 19.67 -17.12
C ASN A 340 5.17 19.46 -15.93
N ASN A 341 3.86 19.41 -16.16
CA ASN A 341 2.89 19.21 -15.09
C ASN A 341 2.91 17.75 -14.61
N SER A 342 3.18 17.54 -13.32
CA SER A 342 3.08 16.22 -12.69
C SER A 342 1.62 15.78 -12.53
N LEU A 343 1.35 14.48 -12.60
CA LEU A 343 0.00 13.92 -12.38
C LEU A 343 -0.54 14.33 -11.00
N ASP A 344 0.34 14.39 -10.01
CA ASP A 344 0.02 14.76 -8.62
C ASP A 344 -0.57 16.18 -8.54
N ARG A 345 -0.02 17.13 -9.31
CA ARG A 345 -0.53 18.50 -9.39
C ARG A 345 -1.93 18.56 -10.02
N VAL A 346 -2.16 17.75 -11.06
CA VAL A 346 -3.48 17.64 -11.71
C VAL A 346 -4.50 17.01 -10.75
N MET A 347 -4.11 15.95 -10.05
CA MET A 347 -4.97 15.29 -9.04
C MET A 347 -5.33 16.23 -7.89
N ALA A 348 -4.38 17.02 -7.40
CA ALA A 348 -4.61 18.07 -6.41
C ALA A 348 -5.64 19.10 -6.91
N SER A 349 -5.45 19.63 -8.13
CA SER A 349 -6.35 20.63 -8.73
C SER A 349 -7.79 20.14 -8.95
N LYS A 350 -7.99 18.82 -9.09
CA LYS A 350 -9.31 18.19 -9.28
C LYS A 350 -9.96 17.73 -7.98
N GLY A 351 -9.42 18.14 -6.83
CA GLY A 351 -9.98 17.79 -5.51
C GLY A 351 -9.92 16.31 -5.21
N MET A 352 -8.92 15.59 -5.76
CA MET A 352 -8.75 14.16 -5.49
C MET A 352 -8.44 13.90 -4.01
N ARG A 353 -7.69 14.80 -3.35
CA ARG A 353 -7.43 14.74 -1.91
C ARG A 353 -8.72 14.63 -1.09
N HIS A 354 -9.65 15.57 -1.29
CA HIS A 354 -10.92 15.60 -0.57
C HIS A 354 -11.77 14.36 -0.84
N PHE A 355 -11.79 13.89 -2.09
CA PHE A 355 -12.45 12.64 -2.44
C PHE A 355 -11.85 11.45 -1.69
N CYS A 356 -10.52 11.35 -1.61
CA CYS A 356 -9.81 10.29 -0.90
C CYS A 356 -10.10 10.31 0.61
N LEU A 357 -10.08 11.49 1.26
CA LEU A 357 -10.37 11.62 2.70
C LEU A 357 -11.78 11.15 3.07
N ILE A 358 -12.79 11.47 2.26
CA ILE A 358 -14.16 10.98 2.47
C ILE A 358 -14.24 9.47 2.19
N SER A 359 -13.62 9.02 1.08
CA SER A 359 -13.69 7.62 0.66
C SER A 359 -13.01 6.69 1.66
N GLU A 360 -11.91 7.13 2.30
CA GLU A 360 -11.20 6.38 3.33
C GLU A 360 -12.15 5.90 4.45
N GLN A 361 -12.99 6.80 4.98
CA GLN A 361 -13.94 6.48 6.03
C GLN A 361 -14.97 5.44 5.56
N LEU A 362 -15.47 5.58 4.32
CA LEU A 362 -16.44 4.66 3.74
C LEU A 362 -15.84 3.26 3.53
N VAL A 363 -14.61 3.18 3.03
CA VAL A 363 -13.92 1.90 2.82
C VAL A 363 -13.55 1.24 4.16
N PHE A 364 -13.28 2.03 5.20
CA PHE A 364 -13.08 1.47 6.53
C PHE A 364 -14.33 0.73 7.05
N PHE A 365 -15.53 1.26 6.79
CA PHE A 365 -16.79 0.58 7.14
C PHE A 365 -17.02 -0.70 6.33
N SER A 366 -16.65 -0.74 5.05
CA SER A 366 -16.75 -1.98 4.26
C SER A 366 -15.80 -3.05 4.80
N LEU A 367 -14.57 -2.68 5.17
CA LEU A 367 -13.60 -3.58 5.77
C LEU A 367 -14.09 -4.15 7.10
N LEU A 368 -14.64 -3.30 7.96
CA LEU A 368 -15.24 -3.75 9.21
C LEU A 368 -16.44 -4.68 8.96
N ALA A 369 -17.29 -4.37 7.98
CA ALA A 369 -18.42 -5.21 7.62
C ALA A 369 -17.97 -6.60 7.12
N THR A 370 -16.90 -6.68 6.32
CA THR A 370 -16.32 -7.95 5.86
C THR A 370 -15.74 -8.75 7.01
N ALA A 371 -15.01 -8.12 7.93
CA ALA A 371 -14.49 -8.79 9.12
C ALA A 371 -15.63 -9.36 9.98
N VAL A 372 -16.69 -8.58 10.24
CA VAL A 372 -17.84 -9.02 11.02
C VAL A 372 -18.59 -10.15 10.32
N LEU A 373 -18.93 -10.01 9.03
CA LEU A 373 -19.62 -11.05 8.28
C LEU A 373 -18.79 -12.35 8.23
N GLY A 374 -17.48 -12.23 7.99
CA GLY A 374 -16.56 -13.37 7.98
C GLY A 374 -16.51 -14.12 9.31
N THR A 375 -16.51 -13.40 10.44
CA THR A 375 -16.53 -14.01 11.77
C THR A 375 -17.86 -14.67 12.12
N VAL A 376 -18.99 -14.06 11.76
CA VAL A 376 -20.34 -14.61 12.00
C VAL A 376 -20.58 -15.86 11.14
N CYS A 377 -20.10 -15.83 9.90
CA CYS A 377 -20.28 -16.91 8.93
C CYS A 377 -19.11 -17.91 8.92
N TRP A 378 -18.31 -17.95 9.98
CA TRP A 378 -17.06 -18.69 9.99
C TRP A 378 -17.26 -20.18 9.71
N GLN A 379 -16.52 -20.72 8.74
CA GLN A 379 -16.60 -22.11 8.30
C GLN A 379 -15.32 -22.86 8.65
N LYS A 380 -15.35 -23.68 9.71
CA LYS A 380 -14.16 -24.36 10.24
C LYS A 380 -13.54 -25.38 9.27
N SER A 381 -14.32 -25.98 8.39
CA SER A 381 -13.91 -27.04 7.47
C SER A 381 -13.74 -26.60 6.01
N ASN A 382 -14.14 -25.37 5.67
CA ASN A 382 -14.14 -24.91 4.29
C ASN A 382 -12.92 -24.03 3.99
N GLY A 383 -11.87 -24.65 3.44
CA GLY A 383 -10.64 -23.96 3.05
C GLY A 383 -10.87 -22.90 1.97
N ILE A 384 -11.84 -23.09 1.08
CA ILE A 384 -12.19 -22.12 0.02
C ILE A 384 -12.70 -20.82 0.67
N PHE A 385 -13.61 -20.93 1.66
CA PHE A 385 -14.12 -19.77 2.40
C PHE A 385 -12.99 -18.99 3.09
N MET A 386 -12.11 -19.68 3.82
CA MET A 386 -10.98 -19.04 4.53
C MET A 386 -10.04 -18.32 3.56
N SER A 387 -9.69 -18.95 2.43
CA SER A 387 -8.83 -18.33 1.42
C SER A 387 -9.49 -17.11 0.79
N VAL A 388 -10.76 -17.20 0.39
CA VAL A 388 -11.49 -16.06 -0.20
C VAL A 388 -11.63 -14.91 0.80
N PHE A 389 -11.91 -15.20 2.07
CA PHE A 389 -11.94 -14.19 3.13
C PHE A 389 -10.60 -13.42 3.22
N LEU A 390 -9.47 -14.13 3.20
CA LEU A 390 -8.14 -13.51 3.21
C LEU A 390 -7.84 -12.68 1.94
N ILE A 391 -8.34 -13.11 0.78
CA ILE A 391 -8.24 -12.32 -0.47
C ILE A 391 -9.00 -11.01 -0.31
N VAL A 392 -10.28 -11.07 0.09
CA VAL A 392 -11.14 -9.89 0.21
C VAL A 392 -10.56 -8.90 1.23
N LEU A 393 -10.14 -9.38 2.40
CA LEU A 393 -9.54 -8.54 3.44
C LEU A 393 -8.29 -7.80 2.94
N SER A 394 -7.45 -8.47 2.14
CA SER A 394 -6.26 -7.85 1.53
C SER A 394 -6.63 -6.83 0.46
N LEU A 395 -7.65 -7.10 -0.36
CA LEU A 395 -8.13 -6.18 -1.41
C LEU A 395 -8.73 -4.90 -0.82
N GLU A 396 -9.59 -5.02 0.18
CA GLU A 396 -10.21 -3.88 0.87
C GLU A 396 -9.16 -3.06 1.63
N SER A 397 -8.19 -3.72 2.28
CA SER A 397 -7.04 -3.05 2.91
C SER A 397 -6.21 -2.25 1.92
N MET A 398 -5.92 -2.79 0.74
CA MET A 398 -5.23 -2.05 -0.32
C MET A 398 -6.04 -0.84 -0.79
N ALA A 399 -7.35 -0.98 -0.96
CA ALA A 399 -8.22 0.12 -1.36
C ALA A 399 -8.27 1.22 -0.28
N HIS A 400 -8.39 0.83 0.99
CA HIS A 400 -8.30 1.75 2.12
C HIS A 400 -6.94 2.46 2.15
N GLY A 401 -5.85 1.70 2.02
CA GLY A 401 -4.48 2.22 1.98
C GLY A 401 -4.27 3.23 0.86
N LEU A 402 -4.80 2.96 -0.34
CA LEU A 402 -4.76 3.90 -1.46
C LEU A 402 -5.42 5.24 -1.12
N PHE A 403 -6.64 5.20 -0.54
CA PHE A 403 -7.36 6.42 -0.17
C PHE A 403 -6.68 7.17 0.98
N HIS A 404 -6.25 6.46 2.02
CA HIS A 404 -5.54 7.05 3.15
C HIS A 404 -4.22 7.73 2.73
N GLU A 405 -3.41 7.05 1.93
CA GLU A 405 -2.12 7.58 1.50
C GLU A 405 -2.27 8.72 0.50
N LEU A 406 -3.18 8.62 -0.47
CA LEU A 406 -3.44 9.72 -1.41
C LEU A 406 -4.10 10.91 -0.71
N GLY A 407 -5.02 10.69 0.23
CA GLY A 407 -5.67 11.75 1.00
C GLY A 407 -4.69 12.53 1.88
N SER A 408 -3.67 11.85 2.41
CA SER A 408 -2.63 12.47 3.25
C SER A 408 -1.48 13.10 2.46
N CYS A 409 -1.20 12.64 1.23
CA CYS A 409 -0.04 13.11 0.45
C CYS A 409 -0.40 14.10 -0.67
N LEU A 410 -1.61 14.05 -1.22
CA LEU A 410 -2.00 15.00 -2.26
C LEU A 410 -2.18 16.39 -1.65
N GLY A 411 -1.53 17.37 -2.25
CA GLY A 411 -1.73 18.77 -1.90
C GLY A 411 -3.04 19.34 -2.45
N GLY A 412 -3.10 20.66 -2.53
CA GLY A 412 -4.28 21.39 -3.01
C GLY A 412 -5.15 21.93 -1.88
N THR A 413 -4.59 22.02 -0.67
CA THR A 413 -5.22 22.79 0.41
C THR A 413 -4.83 24.25 0.32
N CYS A 414 -5.84 25.11 0.42
CA CYS A 414 -5.69 26.54 0.28
C CYS A 414 -6.46 27.23 1.40
N VAL A 415 -5.81 28.17 2.09
CA VAL A 415 -6.46 29.04 3.07
C VAL A 415 -6.35 30.49 2.63
N GLY A 416 -7.46 31.21 2.75
CA GLY A 416 -7.62 32.61 2.37
C GLY A 416 -7.82 33.49 3.60
N TYR A 417 -7.06 34.58 3.68
CA TYR A 417 -7.29 35.67 4.62
C TYR A 417 -7.40 36.98 3.84
N ALA A 418 -8.49 37.72 4.08
CA ALA A 418 -8.71 39.00 3.45
C ALA A 418 -8.72 40.12 4.50
N VAL A 419 -7.98 41.19 4.21
CA VAL A 419 -7.91 42.41 5.00
C VAL A 419 -8.37 43.56 4.12
N VAL A 420 -9.61 43.98 4.32
CA VAL A 420 -10.24 45.06 3.57
C VAL A 420 -10.21 46.32 4.41
N ILE A 421 -9.37 47.27 3.99
CA ILE A 421 -9.29 48.61 4.57
C ILE A 421 -9.84 49.58 3.52
N PRO A 422 -10.79 50.47 3.87
CA PRO A 422 -11.27 51.50 2.97
C PRO A 422 -10.10 52.41 2.59
N THR A 423 -9.83 52.53 1.30
CA THR A 423 -8.83 53.46 0.78
C THR A 423 -9.40 54.86 0.83
N ASN A 424 -9.21 55.54 1.96
CA ASN A 424 -9.55 56.95 2.08
C ASN A 424 -8.78 57.76 1.03
N PHE A 425 -9.40 58.80 0.48
CA PHE A 425 -8.69 59.84 -0.25
C PHE A 425 -7.77 60.56 0.75
N CYS A 426 -6.49 60.17 0.78
CA CYS A 426 -5.48 60.96 1.48
C CYS A 426 -5.28 62.26 0.67
N SER A 427 -5.00 63.37 1.36
CA SER A 427 -4.41 64.51 0.64
C SER A 427 -3.08 64.06 -0.01
N PRO A 428 -2.57 64.75 -1.04
CA PRO A 428 -1.23 64.48 -1.60
C PRO A 428 -0.11 64.44 -0.55
N ASP A 429 -0.33 65.09 0.60
CA ASP A 429 0.58 65.20 1.74
C ASP A 429 0.36 64.12 2.83
N GLY A 430 -0.55 63.17 2.63
CA GLY A 430 -0.79 62.06 3.56
C GLY A 430 -1.62 62.41 4.81
N GLN A 431 -2.24 63.59 4.86
CA GLN A 431 -3.06 64.00 6.01
C GLN A 431 -4.49 63.42 5.93
N PRO A 432 -5.10 63.05 7.07
CA PRO A 432 -6.46 62.53 7.11
C PRO A 432 -7.47 63.63 6.73
N THR A 433 -8.12 63.48 5.59
CA THR A 433 -9.14 64.43 5.11
C THR A 433 -10.53 63.97 5.59
N LEU A 434 -11.31 64.88 6.18
CA LEU A 434 -12.71 64.63 6.49
C LEU A 434 -13.51 64.52 5.19
N LEU A 435 -14.09 63.33 4.95
CA LEU A 435 -14.87 63.05 3.76
C LEU A 435 -16.33 63.48 3.96
N PRO A 436 -16.98 64.06 2.93
CA PRO A 436 -18.42 64.30 2.95
C PRO A 436 -19.20 62.99 3.20
N PRO A 437 -20.37 63.05 3.86
CA PRO A 437 -21.14 61.85 4.23
C PRO A 437 -21.50 60.96 3.02
N GLU A 438 -21.77 61.56 1.86
CA GLU A 438 -22.04 60.83 0.60
C GLU A 438 -20.83 59.99 0.14
N HIS A 439 -19.61 60.53 0.26
CA HIS A 439 -18.38 59.84 -0.13
C HIS A 439 -18.02 58.73 0.86
N VAL A 440 -18.32 58.92 2.16
CA VAL A 440 -18.18 57.88 3.18
C VAL A 440 -19.12 56.71 2.89
N GLN A 441 -20.36 56.99 2.50
CA GLN A 441 -21.33 55.97 2.12
C GLN A 441 -20.89 55.19 0.88
N GLU A 442 -20.38 55.87 -0.15
CA GLU A 442 -19.85 55.25 -1.36
C GLU A 442 -18.62 54.36 -1.07
N LEU A 443 -17.68 54.84 -0.24
CA LEU A 443 -16.49 54.07 0.17
C LEU A 443 -16.87 52.82 0.96
N ASN A 444 -17.86 52.92 1.85
CA ASN A 444 -18.37 51.77 2.59
C ASN A 444 -19.05 50.76 1.65
N LEU A 445 -19.86 51.22 0.69
CA LEU A 445 -20.47 50.36 -0.34
C LEU A 445 -19.41 49.65 -1.19
N ARG A 446 -18.36 50.36 -1.62
CA ARG A 446 -17.27 49.77 -2.39
C ARG A 446 -16.47 48.74 -1.59
N SER A 447 -16.14 49.06 -0.34
CA SER A 447 -15.35 48.19 0.52
C SER A 447 -16.12 46.92 0.93
N THR A 448 -17.40 47.07 1.26
CA THR A 448 -18.28 45.92 1.52
C THR A 448 -18.54 45.10 0.25
N GLY A 449 -18.67 45.74 -0.91
CA GLY A 449 -18.71 45.07 -2.21
C GLY A 449 -17.45 44.23 -2.49
N MET A 450 -16.27 44.75 -2.17
CA MET A 450 -15.00 44.05 -2.30
C MET A 450 -14.87 42.89 -1.32
N LEU A 451 -15.32 43.06 -0.07
CA LEU A 451 -15.38 41.99 0.92
C LEU A 451 -16.32 40.85 0.46
N ASN A 452 -17.47 41.18 -0.10
CA ASN A 452 -18.37 40.19 -0.69
C ASN A 452 -17.76 39.49 -1.90
N ALA A 453 -17.02 40.22 -2.75
CA ALA A 453 -16.35 39.65 -3.91
C ALA A 453 -15.25 38.66 -3.51
N ILE A 454 -14.42 38.98 -2.51
CA ILE A 454 -13.36 38.08 -2.05
C ILE A 454 -13.93 36.84 -1.33
N GLN A 455 -15.01 36.99 -0.55
CA GLN A 455 -15.70 35.85 0.04
C GLN A 455 -16.28 34.93 -1.03
N ARG A 456 -16.91 35.47 -2.08
CA ARG A 456 -17.37 34.69 -3.23
C ARG A 456 -16.22 34.00 -3.95
N PHE A 457 -15.08 34.68 -4.11
CA PHE A 457 -13.88 34.10 -4.70
C PHE A 457 -13.38 32.90 -3.87
N PHE A 458 -13.32 33.03 -2.54
CA PHE A 458 -12.93 31.93 -1.66
C PHE A 458 -13.89 30.74 -1.77
N VAL A 459 -15.19 30.98 -1.70
CA VAL A 459 -16.21 29.93 -1.83
C VAL A 459 -16.14 29.24 -3.20
N TYR A 460 -16.04 30.01 -4.29
CA TYR A 460 -16.02 29.48 -5.65
C TYR A 460 -14.81 28.56 -5.90
N HIS A 461 -13.65 28.90 -5.33
CA HIS A 461 -12.42 28.12 -5.49
C HIS A 461 -12.20 27.10 -4.35
N MET A 462 -13.19 26.88 -3.48
CA MET A 462 -13.08 25.99 -2.31
C MET A 462 -11.86 26.31 -1.42
N ILE A 463 -11.58 27.61 -1.24
CA ILE A 463 -10.53 28.11 -0.35
C ILE A 463 -11.09 28.19 1.06
N GLU A 464 -10.43 27.56 2.02
CA GLU A 464 -10.78 27.66 3.43
C GLU A 464 -10.63 29.11 3.89
N THR A 465 -11.68 29.70 4.48
CA THR A 465 -11.63 31.09 4.90
C THR A 465 -11.13 31.18 6.34
N TYR A 466 -9.91 31.70 6.52
CA TYR A 466 -9.41 32.05 7.87
C TYR A 466 -10.17 33.24 8.44
N GLY A 467 -10.45 34.24 7.59
CA GLY A 467 -11.24 35.40 7.95
C GLY A 467 -11.29 36.45 6.85
N CYS A 468 -12.27 37.33 6.96
CA CYS A 468 -12.36 38.56 6.17
C CYS A 468 -12.52 39.73 7.13
N ASP A 469 -11.42 40.39 7.46
CA ASP A 469 -11.42 41.55 8.36
C ASP A 469 -11.76 42.81 7.56
N TYR A 470 -12.66 43.61 8.11
CA TYR A 470 -12.97 44.95 7.64
C TYR A 470 -12.62 45.94 8.76
N SER A 471 -11.71 46.89 8.49
CA SER A 471 -11.33 47.91 9.48
C SER A 471 -11.43 49.31 8.89
N THR A 472 -12.28 50.14 9.46
CA THR A 472 -12.46 51.56 9.09
C THR A 472 -11.48 52.49 9.82
N SER A 473 -10.98 52.09 10.99
CA SER A 473 -10.08 52.87 11.85
C SER A 473 -8.60 52.52 11.69
N GLY A 474 -8.27 51.65 10.74
CA GLY A 474 -6.93 51.09 10.56
C GLY A 474 -6.67 49.86 11.44
N LEU A 475 -5.67 49.07 11.08
CA LEU A 475 -5.22 47.89 11.85
C LEU A 475 -3.85 48.20 12.45
N SER A 476 -3.68 47.90 13.74
CA SER A 476 -2.37 48.04 14.37
C SER A 476 -1.41 46.94 13.88
N PHE A 477 -0.11 47.24 13.89
CA PHE A 477 0.92 46.28 13.50
C PHE A 477 0.84 44.99 14.34
N ASP A 478 0.72 45.10 15.66
CA ASP A 478 0.73 43.93 16.56
C ASP A 478 -0.48 43.01 16.32
N THR A 479 -1.66 43.59 16.12
CA THR A 479 -2.88 42.81 15.85
C THR A 479 -2.78 42.08 14.51
N LEU A 480 -2.33 42.77 13.46
CA LEU A 480 -2.17 42.15 12.15
C LEU A 480 -1.06 41.11 12.13
N HIS A 481 0.06 41.38 12.79
CA HIS A 481 1.18 40.44 12.91
C HIS A 481 0.75 39.16 13.63
N SER A 482 0.02 39.27 14.74
CA SER A 482 -0.51 38.12 15.47
C SER A 482 -1.49 37.30 14.62
N LYS A 483 -2.39 37.96 13.87
CA LYS A 483 -3.33 37.27 12.97
C LYS A 483 -2.63 36.59 11.81
N LEU A 484 -1.67 37.25 11.17
CA LEU A 484 -0.88 36.65 10.08
C LEU A 484 -0.05 35.46 10.57
N LYS A 485 0.52 35.54 11.78
CA LYS A 485 1.20 34.40 12.39
C LYS A 485 0.24 33.22 12.60
N SER A 486 -0.92 33.47 13.19
CA SER A 486 -1.96 32.44 13.38
C SER A 486 -2.47 31.86 12.05
N PHE A 487 -2.64 32.69 11.02
CA PHE A 487 -3.01 32.29 9.67
C PHE A 487 -1.96 31.35 9.04
N LEU A 488 -0.67 31.69 9.12
CA LEU A 488 0.43 30.88 8.57
C LEU A 488 0.71 29.62 9.39
N GLU A 489 0.30 29.60 10.66
CA GLU A 489 0.39 28.43 11.53
C GLU A 489 -0.84 27.51 11.44
N LEU A 490 -1.90 27.94 10.74
CA LEU A 490 -3.15 27.20 10.60
C LEU A 490 -2.93 25.84 9.94
N ARG A 491 -3.49 24.81 10.58
CA ARG A 491 -3.47 23.43 10.10
C ARG A 491 -4.86 23.03 9.66
N THR A 492 -4.90 22.16 8.66
CA THR A 492 -6.13 21.52 8.20
C THR A 492 -6.66 20.58 9.30
N SER A 493 -7.93 20.20 9.23
CA SER A 493 -8.58 19.35 10.25
C SER A 493 -7.91 17.97 10.42
N ASP A 494 -7.26 17.47 9.38
CA ASP A 494 -6.48 16.24 9.33
C ASP A 494 -5.01 16.41 9.82
N GLY A 495 -4.59 17.64 10.15
CA GLY A 495 -3.33 17.94 10.84
C GLY A 495 -2.19 18.61 10.06
N PRO A 496 -2.00 18.46 8.73
CA PRO A 496 -0.93 19.17 8.00
C PRO A 496 -1.21 20.69 7.89
N ARG A 497 -0.18 21.46 7.51
CA ARG A 497 -0.35 22.87 7.15
C ARG A 497 -0.96 22.98 5.76
N HIS A 498 -1.59 24.12 5.47
CA HIS A 498 -2.06 24.42 4.12
C HIS A 498 -0.87 24.56 3.16
N ASP A 499 -1.05 24.11 1.91
CA ASP A 499 -0.03 24.20 0.87
C ASP A 499 0.02 25.61 0.25
N THR A 500 -1.13 26.26 0.17
CA THR A 500 -1.30 27.59 -0.42
C THR A 500 -1.93 28.55 0.57
N TYR A 501 -1.32 29.72 0.73
CA TYR A 501 -1.85 30.82 1.54
C TYR A 501 -2.18 31.99 0.62
N ILE A 502 -3.43 32.43 0.62
CA ILE A 502 -3.90 33.57 -0.14
C ILE A 502 -4.17 34.71 0.82
N LEU A 503 -3.41 35.79 0.68
CA LEU A 503 -3.58 37.01 1.46
C LEU A 503 -4.04 38.12 0.54
N TYR A 504 -5.25 38.63 0.78
CA TYR A 504 -5.79 39.78 0.07
C TYR A 504 -5.70 41.02 0.95
N TYR A 505 -5.09 42.10 0.45
CA TYR A 505 -5.00 43.38 1.14
C TYR A 505 -5.43 44.49 0.19
N SER A 506 -6.31 45.38 0.67
CA SER A 506 -6.81 46.50 -0.13
C SER A 506 -6.47 47.88 0.40
N GLY A 507 -5.66 47.99 1.47
CA GLY A 507 -5.33 49.27 2.09
C GLY A 507 -4.18 50.01 1.41
N HIS A 508 -3.82 51.16 1.98
CA HIS A 508 -2.71 51.97 1.49
C HIS A 508 -1.36 51.30 1.73
N SER A 509 -0.39 51.59 0.86
CA SER A 509 1.01 51.21 1.01
C SER A 509 1.88 52.45 0.89
N HIS A 510 2.96 52.52 1.64
CA HIS A 510 4.00 53.53 1.47
C HIS A 510 4.72 53.36 0.13
N SER A 511 5.47 54.37 -0.29
CA SER A 511 6.31 54.31 -1.49
C SER A 511 7.36 53.19 -1.46
N SER A 512 7.73 52.71 -0.26
CA SER A 512 8.57 51.54 -0.03
C SER A 512 7.88 50.20 -0.31
N GLY A 513 6.56 50.18 -0.49
CA GLY A 513 5.75 48.95 -0.58
C GLY A 513 5.27 48.40 0.77
N GLU A 514 5.66 49.01 1.89
CA GLU A 514 5.17 48.63 3.22
C GLU A 514 3.70 49.01 3.40
N TRP A 515 2.93 48.19 4.11
CA TRP A 515 1.52 48.48 4.39
C TRP A 515 1.39 49.64 5.39
N ALA A 516 0.57 50.62 5.06
CA ALA A 516 0.28 51.76 5.93
C ALA A 516 -0.70 51.32 7.04
N LEU A 517 -0.15 50.97 8.20
CA LEU A 517 -0.87 50.45 9.36
C LEU A 517 -0.99 51.51 10.47
N ALA A 518 -2.01 51.40 11.31
CA ALA A 518 -2.21 52.32 12.42
C ALA A 518 -1.07 52.18 13.45
N GLY A 519 -0.38 53.28 13.75
CA GLY A 519 0.66 53.33 14.80
C GLY A 519 2.11 53.15 14.33
N LYS A 520 2.37 53.09 13.02
CA LYS A 520 3.72 53.28 12.45
C LYS A 520 3.71 54.56 11.61
N TYR A 521 4.48 55.55 12.04
CA TYR A 521 4.79 56.77 11.27
C TYR A 521 6.09 56.58 10.50
#